data_AF-A0A1V1PJM5-F1
#
_entry.id   AF-A0A1V1PJM5-F1
#
_cell.length_a   1.000
_cell.length_b   1.000
_cell.length_c   1.000
_cell.angle_alpha   90.00
_cell.angle_beta   90.00
_cell.angle_gamma   90.00
#
_symmetry.space_group_name_H-M   'P 1'
#
loop_
_entity.id
_entity.type
_entity.pdbx_description
1 polymer ?
#
loop_
_entity_poly.entity_id
_entity_poly.type
_entity_poly.pdbx_seq_one_letter_code
_entity_poly.pdbx_strand_id
1 'polypeptide(L)' 'MFTIEDEAHAELQDGEFGTEQDAMTELRRRAAIPWNEEPNLAPCTNVLVEYDKTATPRRERSRRAILDISAEGVFWHT' A
#
# COMPACT_ATOMS: atom_id res chain seq x y z
N MET A 1 8.86 7.85 7.16
CA MET A 1 9.06 6.51 6.57
C MET A 1 7.69 6.04 6.18
N PHE A 2 7.54 5.37 5.04
CA PHE A 2 6.25 4.93 4.56
C PHE A 2 6.22 3.42 4.37
N THR A 3 5.09 2.79 4.63
CA THR A 3 4.81 1.37 4.32
C THR A 3 3.48 1.29 3.58
N ILE A 4 3.29 0.19 2.86
CA ILE A 4 2.01 -0.15 2.22
C ILE A 4 1.45 -1.35 2.99
N GLU A 5 0.22 -1.27 3.46
CA GLU A 5 -0.46 -2.41 4.09
C GLU A 5 -1.67 -2.81 3.25
N ASP A 6 -1.96 -4.10 3.16
CA ASP A 6 -3.30 -4.58 2.85
C ASP A 6 -4.13 -4.56 4.14
N GLU A 7 -4.97 -3.53 4.28
CA GLU A 7 -5.76 -3.33 5.50
C GLU A 7 -6.80 -4.45 5.70
N ALA A 8 -7.36 -5.00 4.61
CA ALA A 8 -8.37 -6.05 4.69
C ALA A 8 -7.79 -7.36 5.26
N HIS A 9 -6.50 -7.60 5.00
CA HIS A 9 -5.79 -8.81 5.43
C HIS A 9 -4.84 -8.58 6.62
N ALA A 10 -4.78 -7.34 7.13
CA ALA A 10 -3.82 -6.92 8.15
C ALA A 10 -2.36 -7.32 7.79
N GLU A 11 -2.04 -7.23 6.50
CA GLU A 11 -0.76 -7.67 5.94
C GLU A 11 0.10 -6.46 5.58
N LEU A 12 1.31 -6.40 6.15
CA LEU A 12 2.33 -5.48 5.66
C LEU A 12 2.81 -5.98 4.30
N GLN A 13 2.57 -5.21 3.24
CA GLN A 13 3.13 -5.55 1.95
C GLN A 13 4.59 -5.11 1.89
N ASP A 14 5.45 -6.01 1.43
CA ASP A 14 6.91 -5.82 1.43
C ASP A 14 7.34 -4.43 0.95
N GLY A 15 8.18 -3.78 1.76
CA GLY A 15 8.82 -2.50 1.46
C GLY A 15 8.72 -1.47 2.59
N GLU A 16 9.86 -0.88 2.96
CA GLU A 16 9.92 0.41 3.67
C GLU A 16 10.39 1.49 2.68
N PHE A 17 9.61 2.56 2.54
CA PHE A 17 9.87 3.64 1.61
C PHE A 17 10.37 4.90 2.33
N GLY A 18 11.38 5.55 1.74
CA GLY A 18 11.98 6.77 2.29
C GLY A 18 11.04 7.97 2.18
N THR A 19 10.32 8.06 1.06
CA THR A 19 9.40 9.16 0.74
C THR A 19 8.02 8.64 0.35
N GLU A 20 7.01 9.51 0.44
CA GLU A 20 5.66 9.23 -0.07
C GLU A 20 5.70 8.95 -1.58
N GLN A 21 6.55 9.66 -2.33
CA GLN A 21 6.69 9.48 -3.76
C GLN A 21 7.20 8.08 -4.14
N ASP A 22 8.12 7.51 -3.34
CA ASP A 22 8.62 6.15 -3.57
C ASP A 22 7.50 5.13 -3.35
N ALA A 23 6.72 5.28 -2.28
CA ALA A 23 5.58 4.40 -1.99
C ALA A 23 4.48 4.52 -3.06
N MET A 24 4.18 5.73 -3.52
CA MET A 24 3.24 5.97 -4.62
C MET A 24 3.73 5.39 -5.95
N THR A 25 5.04 5.37 -6.19
CA THR A 25 5.63 4.75 -7.38
C THR A 25 5.44 3.23 -7.34
N GLU A 26 5.61 2.61 -6.18
CA GLU A 26 5.33 1.19 -6.01
C GLU A 26 3.84 0.87 -6.14
N LEU A 27 2.95 1.68 -5.56
CA LEU A 27 1.50 1.52 -5.73
C LEU A 27 1.09 1.59 -7.21
N ARG A 28 1.68 2.52 -7.98
CA ARG A 28 1.46 2.60 -9.44
C ARG A 28 1.98 1.37 -10.17
N ARG A 29 3.12 0.82 -9.75
CA ARG A 29 3.64 -0.44 -10.31
C ARG A 29 2.70 -1.60 -10.04
N ARG A 30 2.17 -1.71 -8.81
CA ARG A 30 1.21 -2.75 -8.39
C ARG A 30 -0.13 -2.60 -9.13
N ALA A 31 -0.61 -1.38 -9.32
CA ALA A 31 -1.80 -1.09 -10.11
C ALA A 31 -1.72 -1.56 -11.58
N ALA A 32 -0.51 -1.74 -12.12
CA ALA A 32 -0.31 -2.20 -13.50
C ALA A 32 -0.25 -3.73 -13.64
N ILE A 33 -0.29 -4.49 -12.53
CA ILE A 33 -0.26 -5.95 -12.55
C ILE A 33 -1.65 -6.48 -12.93
N PRO A 34 -1.76 -7.48 -13.82
CA PRO A 34 -3.02 -8.14 -14.13
C PRO A 34 -3.41 -9.08 -12.96
N TRP A 35 -4.14 -8.52 -12.00
CA TRP A 35 -4.61 -9.23 -10.79
C TRP A 35 -5.79 -10.17 -11.04
N ASN A 36 -6.31 -10.18 -12.26
CA ASN A 36 -7.37 -11.07 -12.72
C ASN A 36 -6.84 -12.38 -13.32
N GLU A 37 -5.52 -12.60 -13.32
CA GLU A 37 -4.85 -13.79 -13.89
C GLU A 37 -4.08 -14.54 -12.80
N GLU A 38 -4.15 -15.89 -12.81
CA GLU A 38 -3.31 -16.71 -11.93
C GLU A 38 -1.82 -16.47 -12.22
N PRO A 39 -0.94 -16.41 -11.20
CA PRO A 39 -1.16 -16.69 -9.77
C PRO A 39 -1.42 -15.43 -8.91
N ASN A 40 -1.75 -14.29 -9.53
CA ASN A 40 -1.81 -13.01 -8.82
C ASN A 40 -3.09 -12.91 -7.98
N LEU A 41 -2.98 -12.97 -6.65
CA LEU A 41 -4.09 -12.65 -5.74
C LEU A 41 -4.13 -11.13 -5.52
N ALA A 42 -5.23 -10.47 -5.89
CA ALA A 42 -5.39 -9.04 -5.74
C ALA A 42 -5.29 -8.61 -4.25
N PRO A 43 -4.44 -7.64 -3.89
CA PRO A 43 -4.50 -7.02 -2.56
C PRO A 43 -5.77 -6.16 -2.47
N CYS A 44 -6.60 -6.36 -1.45
CA CYS A 44 -7.93 -5.76 -1.42
C CYS A 44 -7.88 -4.24 -1.26
N THR A 45 -7.35 -3.76 -0.13
CA THR A 45 -7.32 -2.34 0.21
C THR A 45 -5.93 -1.94 0.65
N ASN A 46 -5.23 -1.25 -0.23
CA ASN A 46 -3.88 -0.78 0.02
C ASN A 46 -3.94 0.58 0.72
N VAL A 47 -3.43 0.59 1.96
CA VAL A 47 -3.25 1.81 2.75
C VAL A 47 -1.79 2.23 2.74
N LEU A 48 -1.56 3.54 2.62
CA LEU A 48 -0.25 4.15 2.82
C LEU A 48 -0.15 4.62 4.27
N VAL A 49 0.82 4.08 5.00
CA VAL A 49 1.05 4.42 6.40
C VAL A 49 2.38 5.16 6.55
N GLU A 50 2.35 6.33 7.19
CA GLU A 50 3.53 7.11 7.51
C GLU A 50 3.92 6.90 8.97
N TYR A 51 5.19 6.60 9.21
CA TYR A 51 5.78 6.48 10.53
C TYR A 51 6.82 7.56 10.83
N ASP A 52 6.77 8.04 12.07
CA ASP A 52 7.85 8.75 12.74
C ASP A 52 8.92 7.77 13.23
N LYS A 53 10.12 7.88 12.66
CA LYS A 53 11.27 7.05 13.06
C LYS A 53 12.06 7.62 14.24
N THR A 54 11.76 8.83 14.71
CA THR A 54 12.49 9.42 15.85
C THR A 54 11.94 9.01 17.20
N ALA A 55 10.77 8.36 17.25
CA ALA A 55 10.14 7.83 18.45
C ALA A 55 10.39 6.31 18.61
N THR A 56 10.50 5.84 19.86
CA THR A 56 10.62 4.41 20.19
C THR A 56 9.52 4.02 21.20
N PRO A 57 8.56 3.14 20.84
CA PRO A 57 8.39 2.54 19.52
C PRO A 57 8.03 3.57 18.44
N ARG A 58 8.20 3.19 17.16
CA ARG A 58 7.83 4.03 16.01
C ARG A 58 6.38 4.47 16.17
N ARG A 59 6.11 5.74 15.90
CA ARG A 59 4.76 6.31 16.03
C ARG A 59 4.14 6.47 14.65
N GLU A 60 2.94 5.94 14.44
CA GLU A 60 2.14 6.23 13.25
C GLU A 60 1.80 7.74 13.21
N ARG A 61 2.11 8.39 12.09
CA ARG A 61 1.79 9.81 11.83
C ARG A 61 0.50 9.94 11.04
N SER A 62 0.34 9.11 10.01
CA SER A 62 -0.83 9.12 9.14
C SER A 62 -1.07 7.74 8.54
N ARG A 63 -2.33 7.48 8.21
CA ARG A 63 -2.82 6.29 7.49
C ARG A 63 -3.90 6.76 6.53
N ARG A 64 -3.78 6.38 5.27
CA ARG A 64 -4.75 6.75 4.22
C ARG A 64 -4.96 5.58 3.28
N ALA A 65 -6.22 5.25 2.97
CA ALA A 65 -6.54 4.39 1.85
C ALA A 65 -6.17 5.11 0.55
N ILE A 66 -5.41 4.44 -0.31
CA ILE A 66 -4.92 5.02 -1.56
C ILE A 66 -5.40 4.22 -2.77
N LEU A 67 -5.44 2.90 -2.65
CA LEU A 67 -5.64 2.03 -3.80
C LEU A 67 -6.40 0.76 -3.42
N ASP A 68 -7.58 0.56 -3.99
CA ASP A 68 -8.23 -0.75 -3.97
C ASP A 68 -7.92 -1.51 -5.25
N ILE A 69 -7.64 -2.80 -5.12
CA ILE A 69 -7.44 -3.70 -6.25
C ILE A 69 -8.39 -4.88 -6.10
N SER A 70 -9.15 -5.16 -7.15
CA SER A 70 -10.01 -6.33 -7.22
C SER A 70 -9.94 -6.97 -8.61
N ALA A 71 -10.62 -8.09 -8.80
CA ALA A 71 -10.77 -8.71 -10.11
C ALA A 71 -11.48 -7.79 -11.13
N GLU A 72 -12.25 -6.80 -10.66
CA GLU A 72 -12.95 -5.83 -11.51
C GLU A 72 -12.02 -4.71 -12.00
N GLY A 73 -10.87 -4.52 -11.34
CA GLY A 73 -9.87 -3.53 -11.72
C GLY A 73 -9.28 -2.80 -10.52
N VAL A 74 -8.77 -1.60 -10.80
CA VAL A 74 -8.01 -0.77 -9.87
C VAL A 74 -8.73 0.54 -9.61
N PHE A 75 -8.91 0.89 -8.34
CA PHE A 75 -9.64 2.08 -7.91
C PHE A 75 -8.74 2.95 -7.02
N TRP A 76 -8.51 4.20 -7.44
CA TRP A 76 -7.68 5.16 -6.69
C TRP A 76 -8.57 6.06 -5.83
N HIS A 77 -8.15 6.26 -4.58
CA HIS A 77 -8.78 7.21 -3.66
C HIS A 77 -8.09 8.58 -3.74
N THR A 78 -8.87 9.67 -3.77
CA THR A 78 -8.39 11.06 -3.80
C THR A 78 -8.34 11.70 -2.42
#